data_AF-A0A924UC40-F1
#
_entry.id   AF-A0A924UC40-F1
#
_cell.length_a   1.000
_cell.length_b   1.000
_cell.length_c   1.000
_cell.angle_alpha   90.00
_cell.angle_beta   90.00
_cell.angle_gamma   90.00
#
_symmetry.space_group_name_H-M   'P 1'
#
loop_
_entity.id
_entity.type
_entity.pdbx_description
1 polymer ?
#
loop_
_entity_poly.entity_id
_entity_poly.type
_entity_poly.pdbx_seq_one_letter_code
_entity_poly.pdbx_strand_id
1 'polypeptide(L)' 'MSRMAASLAHLGRTAEAQEMAQRILKLNPTFRISTSRKGQYPDKHIAHLQDGMRLAELPD' A
#
# COMPACT_ATOMS: atom_id res chain seq x y z
N MET A 1 -7.47 0.91 -4.29
CA MET A 1 -6.63 -0.29 -4.45
C MET A 1 -5.48 -0.34 -3.46
N SER A 2 -4.71 0.73 -3.27
CA SER A 2 -3.58 0.79 -2.33
C SER A 2 -3.90 0.43 -0.87
N ARG A 3 -5.08 0.82 -0.36
CA ARG A 3 -5.53 0.42 1.00
C ARG A 3 -5.76 -1.08 1.15
N MET A 4 -6.22 -1.74 0.09
CA MET A 4 -6.51 -3.18 0.13
C MET A 4 -5.21 -3.99 0.17
N ALA A 5 -4.18 -3.55 -0.57
CA ALA A 5 -2.84 -4.13 -0.48
C ALA A 5 -2.25 -4.01 0.94
N ALA A 6 -2.33 -2.82 1.54
CA ALA A 6 -1.86 -2.60 2.91
C ALA A 6 -2.63 -3.43 3.95
N SER A 7 -3.95 -3.54 3.81
CA SER A 7 -4.76 -4.39 4.71
C SER A 7 -4.46 -5.87 4.54
N LEU A 8 -4.26 -6.36 3.32
CA LEU A 8 -3.89 -7.75 3.05
C LEU A 8 -2.51 -8.10 3.63
N ALA A 9 -1.55 -7.17 3.53
CA ALA A 9 -0.23 -7.33 4.13
C ALA A 9 -0.31 -7.45 5.67
N HIS A 10 -1.11 -6.60 6.32
CA HIS A 10 -1.36 -6.68 7.78
C HIS A 10 -2.12 -7.94 8.20
N LEU A 11 -2.94 -8.51 7.32
CA LEU A 11 -3.62 -9.79 7.55
C LEU A 11 -2.72 -11.01 7.28
N GLY A 12 -1.43 -10.82 6.99
CA GLY A 12 -0.48 -11.89 6.67
C GLY A 12 -0.67 -12.50 5.27
N ARG A 13 -1.57 -11.94 4.46
CA ARG A 13 -1.85 -12.37 3.07
C ARG A 13 -0.92 -11.65 2.10
N THR A 14 0.38 -11.82 2.30
CA THR A 14 1.46 -11.13 1.56
C THR A 14 1.40 -11.40 0.04
N ALA A 15 1.07 -12.62 -0.39
CA ALA A 15 0.97 -12.95 -1.81
C ALA A 15 -0.12 -12.13 -2.55
N GLU A 16 -1.29 -11.95 -1.93
CA GLU A 16 -2.36 -11.13 -2.51
C GLU A 16 -2.07 -9.64 -2.41
N ALA A 17 -1.36 -9.22 -1.35
CA ALA A 17 -0.88 -7.85 -1.23
C ALA A 17 0.10 -7.50 -2.36
N GLN A 18 1.03 -8.40 -2.68
CA GLN A 18 1.96 -8.30 -3.80
C GLN A 18 1.24 -8.29 -5.15
N GLU A 19 0.25 -9.16 -5.36
CA GLU A 19 -0.53 -9.14 -6.61
C GLU A 19 -1.24 -7.79 -6.80
N MET A 20 -1.81 -7.25 -5.72
CA MET A 20 -2.44 -5.94 -5.75
C MET A 20 -1.44 -4.81 -5.97
N ALA A 21 -0.25 -4.90 -5.37
CA ALA A 21 0.85 -3.96 -5.61
C ALA A 21 1.28 -3.96 -7.09
N GLN A 22 1.43 -5.15 -7.68
CA GLN A 22 1.73 -5.32 -9.10
C GLN A 22 0.62 -4.75 -10.00
N ARG A 23 -0.66 -4.94 -9.65
CA ARG A 23 -1.78 -4.31 -10.37
C ARG A 23 -1.76 -2.79 -10.26
N ILE A 24 -1.42 -2.24 -9.09
CA ILE A 24 -1.29 -0.80 -8.88
C ILE A 24 -0.16 -0.24 -9.75
N LEU A 25 1.00 -0.92 -9.80
CA LEU A 25 2.13 -0.52 -10.65
C LEU A 25 1.82 -0.66 -12.14
N LYS A 26 1.04 -1.67 -12.56
CA LYS A 26 0.57 -1.79 -13.95
C LYS A 26 -0.33 -0.64 -14.37
N LEU A 27 -1.22 -0.21 -13.49
CA LEU A 27 -2.15 0.90 -13.76
C LEU A 27 -1.49 2.28 -13.60
N ASN A 28 -0.53 2.38 -12.67
CA ASN A 28 0.19 3.60 -12.37
C ASN A 28 1.65 3.26 -12.02
N PRO A 29 2.55 3.21 -13.02
CA PRO A 29 3.95 2.86 -12.81
C PRO A 29 4.74 3.92 -12.03
N THR A 30 4.21 5.14 -11.89
CA THR A 30 4.78 6.19 -11.04
C THR A 30 4.17 6.22 -9.64
N PHE A 31 3.35 5.21 -9.29
CA PHE A 31 2.81 5.09 -7.94
C PHE A 31 3.94 4.93 -6.91
N ARG A 32 3.81 5.70 -5.85
CA ARG A 32 4.78 5.81 -4.77
C ARG A 32 4.05 5.92 -3.45
N ILE A 33 4.52 5.21 -2.42
CA ILE A 33 3.91 5.27 -1.08
C ILE A 33 3.89 6.71 -0.59
N SER A 34 4.97 7.47 -0.82
CA SER A 34 5.12 8.87 -0.44
C SER A 34 4.18 9.82 -1.21
N THR A 35 3.78 9.45 -2.42
CA THR A 35 2.86 10.23 -3.27
C THR A 35 1.41 9.76 -3.14
N SER A 36 1.18 8.58 -2.56
CA SER A 36 -0.15 8.07 -2.28
C SER A 36 -0.83 9.02 -1.28
N ARG A 37 -1.96 9.63 -1.69
CA ARG A 37 -2.63 10.69 -0.93
C ARG A 37 -2.74 10.32 0.54
N LYS A 38 -2.08 11.11 1.39
CA LYS A 38 -2.45 11.26 2.80
C LYS A 38 -3.90 11.74 2.80
N GLY A 39 -4.85 10.82 2.95
CA GLY A 39 -6.25 11.19 3.20
C GLY A 39 -6.34 12.02 4.48
N GLN A 40 -7.51 12.59 4.77
CA GLN A 40 -7.80 13.38 5.98
C GLN A 40 -7.84 12.52 7.28
N TYR A 41 -6.97 11.52 7.41
CA TYR A 41 -6.92 10.66 8.58
C TYR A 41 -5.77 11.06 9.51
N PRO A 42 -5.95 10.92 10.83
CA PRO A 42 -4.90 11.22 11.80
C PRO A 42 -3.65 10.38 11.55
N ASP A 43 -2.48 11.02 11.69
CA ASP A 43 -1.13 10.50 11.35
C ASP A 43 -0.87 9.04 11.73
N LYS A 44 -1.41 8.58 12.87
CA LYS A 44 -1.25 7.20 13.36
C LYS A 44 -1.77 6.14 12.38
N HIS A 45 -2.85 6.43 11.65
CA HIS A 45 -3.39 5.52 10.64
C HIS A 45 -2.58 5.54 9.35
N ILE A 46 -1.88 6.65 9.06
CA ILE A 46 -1.02 6.76 7.89
C ILE A 46 0.26 5.95 8.07
N ALA A 47 0.88 6.01 9.25
CA ALA A 47 2.05 5.20 9.56
C ALA A 47 1.75 3.70 9.41
N HIS A 48 0.64 3.23 9.99
CA HIS A 48 0.22 1.84 9.84
C HIS A 48 -0.09 1.45 8.39
N LEU A 49 -0.71 2.36 7.64
CA LEU A 49 -1.01 2.12 6.23
C LEU A 49 0.27 2.00 5.40
N GLN A 50 1.25 2.89 5.62
CA GLN A 50 2.53 2.87 4.92
C GLN A 50 3.35 1.62 5.24
N ASP A 51 3.29 1.16 6.49
CA ASP A 51 3.93 -0.09 6.90
C ASP A 51 3.36 -1.28 6.12
N GLY A 52 2.03 -1.37 6.01
CA GLY A 52 1.37 -2.39 5.19
C GLY A 52 1.70 -2.27 3.69
N MET A 53 1.93 -1.06 3.18
CA MET A 53 2.37 -0.88 1.79
C MET A 53 3.82 -1.33 1.58
N ARG A 54 4.72 -1.10 2.54
CA ARG A 54 6.10 -1.61 2.49
C ARG A 54 6.14 -3.13 2.55
N LEU A 55 5.30 -3.73 3.40
CA LEU A 55 5.13 -5.19 3.46
C LEU A 55 4.55 -5.79 2.17
N ALA A 56 3.79 -5.00 1.40
CA ALA A 56 3.30 -5.36 0.07
C ALA A 56 4.30 -5.10 -1.06
N GLU A 57 5.55 -4.74 -0.73
CA GLU A 57 6.63 -4.40 -1.66
C GLU A 57 6.31 -3.25 -2.62
N LEU A 58 5.48 -2.31 -2.18
CA LEU A 58 5.25 -1.08 -2.93
C LEU A 58 6.49 -0.17 -2.84
N PRO A 59 6.91 0.47 -3.95
CA PRO A 59 8.02 1.41 -3.95
C PRO A 59 7.67 2.72 -3.23
N ASP A 60 8.65 3.31 -2.53
CA ASP A 60 8.50 4.60 -1.83
C ASP A 60 8.42 5.81 -2.77
#